data_AF-A0A6G1VSP7-F1
#
_entry.id   AF-A0A6G1VSP7-F1
#
_cell.length_a   1.000
_cell.length_b   1.000
_cell.length_c   1.000
_cell.angle_alpha   90.00
_cell.angle_beta   90.00
_cell.angle_gamma   90.00
#
_symmetry.space_group_name_H-M   'P 1'
#
loop_
_entity.id
_entity.type
_entity.pdbx_description
1 polymer ?
#
loop_
_entity_poly.entity_id
_entity_poly.type
_entity_poly.pdbx_seq_one_letter_code
_entity_poly.pdbx_strand_id
1 'polypeptide(L)'
;MHKTIWMILMLLLPLTSLAQTAEERAEQMKANAEYICGEGWGDTYNSADQAALADLISKISLNISNSFEIKEEEFNTNSSFDSKTAITSVMNSYAQATLTNTFNLVISNTPQTHVLRYIRKSEVNKIFDERKEKVFDYVRSAMRAEEKAKIDDALRNYYWAFAMVRSLQYPNSVKMTIDGVQRLLVTWIPQQIEEIMSNLSTKIASKDGNEINLFIKYKGEPVTSLDYTYFDGQTWSNLYSAKDGMGIVELRPGVEINSLQLKYEYEYADQCQIDKELESVMQLFKGTSFKNASVYINNLDKKSAVSSEAKKEFEKSVKTESAANLETLSKVENEKELAGIMTRVINAIKAKDYDSVSDCFSEDGLEMYKKLLNYGQARLLGDPQFSFYTMGKRVVCRSIPMAFSFKNNRRKFVEDVTFTFDENKKIECVAFGLGSQAKTDIFNKGVGAWSDYAKMVIATFLENYKTAFALKRLDYLESVFDDNATIITGHIIKKAPKVAMEGESFINSNNKLIKYTRQTKSEYMRKLKMCFQSNQFINIRFADNDVVKMGAGGETYGIQIKQDYYSTNYGDHGYLFLMVDFNDPDNPSIKVRTWQPDRNPNINSNLPRSNRDWGIIGPGNF
;
A
#
# COMPACT_ATOMS: atom_id res chain seq x y z
N MET A 1 -80.40 -26.77 -19.59
CA MET A 1 -80.08 -26.10 -18.31
C MET A 1 -78.94 -26.75 -17.50
N HIS A 2 -78.24 -27.79 -17.99
CA HIS A 2 -77.12 -28.40 -17.27
C HIS A 2 -75.71 -28.02 -17.76
N LYS A 3 -75.57 -27.30 -18.89
CA LYS A 3 -74.26 -26.87 -19.41
C LYS A 3 -73.81 -25.49 -18.94
N THR A 4 -74.71 -24.64 -18.46
CA THR A 4 -74.41 -23.30 -17.94
C THR A 4 -74.02 -23.28 -16.46
N ILE A 5 -74.38 -24.32 -15.69
CA ILE A 5 -74.02 -24.44 -14.26
C ILE A 5 -72.56 -24.89 -14.09
N TRP A 6 -72.04 -25.71 -15.01
CA TRP A 6 -70.65 -26.17 -14.97
C TRP A 6 -69.64 -25.08 -15.36
N MET A 7 -70.06 -24.11 -16.16
CA MET A 7 -69.20 -23.00 -16.60
C MET A 7 -69.06 -21.91 -15.53
N ILE A 8 -70.04 -21.78 -14.63
CA ILE A 8 -69.99 -20.85 -13.48
C ILE A 8 -69.19 -21.47 -12.32
N LEU A 9 -69.12 -22.80 -12.21
CA LEU A 9 -68.31 -23.47 -11.18
C LEU A 9 -66.79 -23.43 -11.47
N MET A 10 -66.38 -23.27 -12.74
CA MET A 10 -64.97 -23.06 -13.12
C MET A 10 -64.50 -21.59 -13.02
N LEU A 11 -65.42 -20.65 -12.86
CA LEU A 11 -65.14 -19.22 -12.65
C LEU A 11 -65.06 -18.82 -11.17
N LEU A 12 -65.20 -19.80 -10.26
CA LEU A 12 -65.08 -19.66 -8.80
C LEU A 12 -63.87 -20.44 -8.24
N LEU A 13 -62.86 -20.74 -9.07
CA LEU A 13 -61.51 -20.95 -8.55
C LEU A 13 -60.99 -19.57 -8.15
N PRO A 14 -60.89 -19.24 -6.84
CA PRO A 14 -60.17 -18.03 -6.49
C PRO A 14 -58.74 -18.23 -7.00
N LEU A 15 -58.25 -17.26 -7.78
CA LEU A 15 -56.83 -16.94 -7.77
C LEU A 15 -56.46 -16.54 -6.33
N THR A 16 -56.34 -17.53 -5.44
CA THR A 16 -55.44 -17.40 -4.30
C THR A 16 -54.05 -17.59 -4.89
N SER A 17 -53.48 -16.52 -5.44
CA SER A 17 -52.06 -16.31 -5.20
C SER A 17 -51.93 -16.29 -3.67
N LEU A 18 -51.64 -17.45 -3.07
CA LEU A 18 -51.40 -17.55 -1.63
C LEU A 18 -50.32 -16.52 -1.32
N ALA A 19 -50.72 -15.44 -0.64
CA ALA A 19 -49.78 -14.51 -0.07
C ALA A 19 -49.04 -15.30 1.00
N GLN A 20 -47.88 -15.83 0.60
CA GLN A 20 -47.08 -16.69 1.46
C GLN A 20 -46.73 -15.91 2.73
N THR A 21 -47.08 -16.47 3.89
CA THR A 21 -46.78 -15.80 5.16
C THR A 21 -45.26 -15.72 5.37
N ALA A 22 -44.80 -14.78 6.19
CA ALA A 22 -43.37 -14.67 6.50
C ALA A 22 -42.82 -15.97 7.11
N GLU A 23 -43.65 -16.70 7.86
CA GLU A 23 -43.34 -18.00 8.42
C GLU A 23 -43.21 -19.10 7.35
N GLU A 24 -44.18 -19.20 6.43
CA GLU A 24 -44.09 -20.13 5.30
C GLU A 24 -42.88 -19.85 4.40
N ARG A 25 -42.52 -18.58 4.22
CA ARG A 25 -41.34 -18.17 3.46
C ARG A 25 -40.04 -18.51 4.20
N ALA A 26 -40.03 -18.35 5.52
CA ALA A 26 -38.89 -18.75 6.35
C ALA A 26 -38.66 -20.27 6.29
N GLU A 27 -39.72 -21.07 6.42
CA GLU A 27 -39.63 -22.54 6.32
C GLU A 27 -39.13 -23.01 4.95
N GLN A 28 -39.61 -22.40 3.86
CA GLN A 28 -39.09 -22.72 2.53
C GLN A 28 -37.60 -22.39 2.37
N MET A 29 -37.12 -21.28 2.92
CA MET A 29 -35.69 -20.93 2.87
C MET A 29 -34.84 -21.89 3.73
N LYS A 30 -35.35 -22.31 4.89
CA LYS A 30 -34.69 -23.29 5.76
C LYS A 30 -34.63 -24.69 5.12
N ALA A 31 -35.67 -25.09 4.40
CA ALA A 31 -35.73 -26.37 3.69
C ALA A 31 -34.88 -26.39 2.41
N ASN A 32 -34.58 -25.22 1.83
CA ASN A 32 -33.81 -25.13 0.59
C ASN A 32 -32.30 -25.25 0.86
N ALA A 33 -31.70 -26.34 0.37
CA ALA A 33 -30.28 -26.62 0.52
C ALA A 33 -29.35 -25.60 -0.14
N GLU A 34 -29.84 -24.70 -1.00
CA GLU A 34 -29.07 -23.58 -1.56
C GLU A 34 -28.78 -22.48 -0.53
N TYR A 35 -29.52 -22.43 0.58
CA TYR A 35 -29.41 -21.38 1.58
C TYR A 35 -28.80 -21.88 2.89
N ILE A 36 -28.15 -20.96 3.60
CA ILE A 36 -27.79 -21.10 5.00
C ILE A 36 -28.60 -20.04 5.75
N CYS A 37 -29.27 -20.46 6.81
CA CYS A 37 -30.29 -19.66 7.50
C CYS A 37 -30.03 -19.62 9.00
N GLY A 38 -29.89 -18.43 9.57
CA GLY A 38 -29.80 -18.19 11.01
C GLY A 38 -31.06 -17.56 11.57
N GLU A 39 -31.45 -17.91 12.78
CA GLU A 39 -32.65 -17.41 13.47
C GLU A 39 -32.26 -16.67 14.76
N GLY A 40 -33.00 -15.64 15.10
CA GLY A 40 -32.74 -14.82 16.27
C GLY A 40 -33.99 -14.22 16.87
N TRP A 41 -34.01 -14.18 18.19
CA TRP A 41 -35.11 -13.64 18.99
C TRP A 41 -34.60 -12.49 19.85
N GLY A 42 -35.46 -11.51 20.08
CA GLY A 42 -35.12 -10.39 20.94
C GLY A 42 -36.32 -9.50 21.26
N ASP A 43 -36.19 -8.73 22.33
CA ASP A 43 -37.20 -7.75 22.75
C ASP A 43 -37.30 -6.57 21.77
N THR A 44 -36.32 -6.42 20.87
CA THR A 44 -36.31 -5.43 19.79
C THR A 44 -35.87 -6.08 18.48
N TYR A 45 -36.24 -5.49 17.35
CA TYR A 45 -35.73 -5.90 16.03
C TYR A 45 -34.20 -5.95 16.00
N ASN A 46 -33.51 -4.95 16.55
CA ASN A 46 -32.04 -4.91 16.51
C ASN A 46 -31.41 -6.07 17.30
N SER A 47 -31.94 -6.41 18.48
CA SER A 47 -31.41 -7.55 19.24
C SER A 47 -31.72 -8.89 18.57
N ALA A 48 -32.91 -9.04 17.98
CA ALA A 48 -33.28 -10.24 17.22
C ALA A 48 -32.44 -10.40 15.93
N ASP A 49 -32.20 -9.32 15.19
CA ASP A 49 -31.40 -9.31 13.96
C ASP A 49 -29.91 -9.60 14.22
N GLN A 50 -29.35 -9.08 15.31
CA GLN A 50 -27.98 -9.41 15.74
C GLN A 50 -27.87 -10.88 16.20
N ALA A 51 -28.87 -11.39 16.92
CA ALA A 51 -28.92 -12.81 17.29
C ALA A 51 -29.03 -13.71 16.05
N ALA A 52 -29.86 -13.33 15.07
CA ALA A 52 -30.02 -14.07 13.81
C ALA A 52 -28.74 -14.06 12.96
N LEU A 53 -28.01 -12.94 12.96
CA LEU A 53 -26.70 -12.84 12.32
C LEU A 53 -25.67 -13.76 13.00
N ALA A 54 -25.62 -13.75 14.33
CA ALA A 54 -24.73 -14.63 15.10
C ALA A 54 -25.03 -16.12 14.85
N ASP A 55 -26.31 -16.51 14.81
CA ASP A 55 -26.72 -17.87 14.47
C ASP A 55 -26.38 -18.23 13.01
N LEU A 56 -26.57 -17.30 12.07
CA LEU A 56 -26.19 -17.49 10.67
C LEU A 56 -24.68 -17.72 10.53
N ILE A 57 -23.86 -16.92 11.20
CA ILE A 57 -22.40 -17.08 11.26
C ILE A 57 -22.03 -18.46 11.83
N SER A 58 -22.68 -18.86 12.92
CA SER A 58 -22.48 -20.17 13.55
C SER A 58 -22.78 -21.32 12.57
N LYS A 59 -23.90 -21.25 11.85
CA LYS A 59 -24.29 -22.28 10.87
C LYS A 59 -23.41 -22.28 9.61
N ILE A 60 -22.92 -21.13 9.17
CA ILE A 60 -21.87 -21.06 8.13
C ILE A 60 -20.63 -21.80 8.64
N SER A 61 -20.22 -21.55 9.88
CA SER A 61 -19.09 -22.23 10.48
C SER A 61 -19.29 -23.74 10.61
N LEU A 62 -20.46 -24.22 11.03
CA LEU A 62 -20.73 -25.65 11.15
C LEU A 62 -20.69 -26.37 9.81
N ASN A 63 -21.23 -25.76 8.76
CA ASN A 63 -21.12 -26.28 7.39
C ASN A 63 -19.66 -26.39 6.94
N ILE A 64 -18.82 -25.43 7.35
CA ILE A 64 -17.38 -25.43 7.09
C ILE A 64 -16.66 -26.50 7.94
N SER A 65 -16.92 -26.57 9.25
CA SER A 65 -16.35 -27.58 10.16
C SER A 65 -16.63 -29.01 9.71
N ASN A 66 -17.82 -29.29 9.18
CA ASN A 66 -18.16 -30.62 8.66
C ASN A 66 -17.44 -30.96 7.34
N SER A 67 -16.95 -29.96 6.61
CA SER A 67 -16.16 -30.14 5.39
C SER A 67 -14.64 -30.29 5.64
N PHE A 68 -14.20 -30.03 6.87
CA PHE A 68 -12.84 -30.26 7.32
C PHE A 68 -12.66 -31.72 7.77
N GLU A 69 -12.30 -32.63 6.85
CA GLU A 69 -11.61 -33.86 7.25
C GLU A 69 -10.18 -33.48 7.70
N ILE A 70 -10.04 -32.95 8.91
CA ILE A 70 -8.72 -32.74 9.53
C ILE A 70 -8.26 -34.09 10.06
N LYS A 71 -7.32 -34.73 9.36
CA LYS A 71 -6.45 -35.73 10.00
C LYS A 71 -5.56 -34.98 10.99
N GLU A 72 -5.82 -35.17 12.28
CA GLU A 72 -5.07 -34.56 13.39
C GLU A 72 -3.55 -34.88 13.35
N GLU A 73 -3.13 -35.87 12.57
CA GLU A 73 -1.74 -36.36 12.53
C GLU A 73 -0.74 -35.44 11.80
N GLU A 74 -1.16 -34.51 10.94
CA GLU A 74 -0.22 -33.68 10.14
C GLU A 74 0.24 -32.38 10.83
N PHE A 75 -0.30 -32.03 12.01
CA PHE A 75 0.01 -30.75 12.69
C PHE A 75 1.19 -30.82 13.67
N ASN A 76 1.84 -31.97 13.84
CA ASN A 76 2.80 -32.20 14.93
C ASN A 76 4.27 -31.87 14.60
N THR A 77 4.54 -30.96 13.66
CA THR A 77 5.91 -30.45 13.45
C THR A 77 5.98 -28.93 13.58
N ASN A 78 6.35 -28.50 14.79
CA ASN A 78 7.03 -27.24 15.13
C ASN A 78 6.37 -25.88 14.81
N SER A 79 5.05 -25.78 14.69
CA SER A 79 4.37 -24.52 15.02
C SER A 79 2.95 -24.78 15.51
N SER A 80 2.67 -24.42 16.75
CA SER A 80 1.38 -24.56 17.44
C SER A 80 0.30 -23.71 16.75
N PHE A 81 -0.24 -24.20 15.63
CA PHE A 81 -1.50 -23.73 15.08
C PHE A 81 -2.60 -24.67 15.51
N ASP A 82 -3.16 -24.38 16.67
CA ASP A 82 -4.37 -25.04 17.14
C ASP A 82 -5.48 -24.84 16.09
N SER A 83 -5.96 -25.94 15.52
CA SER A 83 -7.04 -25.98 14.52
C SER A 83 -8.27 -25.20 15.01
N LYS A 84 -8.50 -25.18 16.32
CA LYS A 84 -9.56 -24.39 16.96
C LYS A 84 -9.32 -22.88 16.89
N THR A 85 -8.07 -22.43 17.00
CA THR A 85 -7.69 -21.01 16.81
C THR A 85 -7.86 -20.61 15.33
N ALA A 86 -7.51 -21.48 14.39
CA ALA A 86 -7.71 -21.27 12.95
C ALA A 86 -9.20 -21.11 12.60
N ILE A 87 -10.02 -22.03 13.07
CA ILE A 87 -11.48 -22.01 12.90
C ILE A 87 -12.07 -20.75 13.54
N THR A 88 -11.61 -20.36 14.74
CA THR A 88 -12.06 -19.13 15.40
C THR A 88 -11.67 -17.87 14.62
N SER A 89 -10.49 -17.83 13.99
CA SER A 89 -10.04 -16.73 13.15
C SER A 89 -10.84 -16.61 11.85
N VAL A 90 -11.08 -17.74 11.18
CA VAL A 90 -12.05 -17.88 10.08
C VAL A 90 -13.40 -17.33 10.54
N MET A 91 -13.99 -17.89 11.60
CA MET A 91 -15.31 -17.50 12.14
C MET A 91 -15.47 -15.99 12.38
N ASN A 92 -14.55 -15.39 13.12
CA ASN A 92 -14.64 -13.97 13.52
C ASN A 92 -14.35 -13.02 12.35
N SER A 93 -13.46 -13.38 11.42
CA SER A 93 -13.15 -12.53 10.26
C SER A 93 -14.33 -12.44 9.28
N TYR A 94 -15.07 -13.53 9.03
CA TYR A 94 -16.25 -13.49 8.16
C TYR A 94 -17.46 -12.80 8.82
N ALA A 95 -17.59 -12.97 10.14
CA ALA A 95 -18.62 -12.31 10.95
C ALA A 95 -18.53 -10.78 10.88
N GLN A 96 -17.31 -10.23 10.95
CA GLN A 96 -17.08 -8.79 10.99
C GLN A 96 -16.88 -8.15 9.61
N ALA A 97 -16.30 -8.87 8.63
CA ALA A 97 -15.80 -8.24 7.42
C ALA A 97 -16.58 -8.55 6.12
N THR A 98 -17.38 -9.63 6.03
CA THR A 98 -17.70 -10.16 4.68
C THR A 98 -19.13 -10.65 4.44
N LEU A 99 -19.97 -10.87 5.45
CA LEU A 99 -21.38 -11.26 5.24
C LEU A 99 -22.28 -10.07 4.86
N THR A 100 -21.94 -9.48 3.72
CA THR A 100 -22.52 -8.25 3.18
C THR A 100 -23.76 -8.51 2.32
N ASN A 101 -23.94 -9.75 1.84
CA ASN A 101 -25.07 -10.21 1.04
C ASN A 101 -26.02 -11.11 1.86
N THR A 102 -26.27 -10.75 3.12
CA THR A 102 -27.27 -11.44 3.95
C THR A 102 -28.61 -10.75 3.82
N PHE A 103 -29.66 -11.56 3.64
CA PHE A 103 -31.04 -11.08 3.61
C PHE A 103 -31.67 -11.33 4.96
N ASN A 104 -32.66 -10.52 5.33
CA ASN A 104 -33.44 -10.73 6.55
C ASN A 104 -34.94 -10.87 6.22
N LEU A 105 -35.63 -11.55 7.12
CA LEU A 105 -37.08 -11.74 7.10
C LEU A 105 -37.57 -11.69 8.54
N VAL A 106 -38.44 -10.73 8.86
CA VAL A 106 -39.11 -10.68 10.16
C VAL A 106 -40.24 -11.72 10.13
N ILE A 107 -40.15 -12.74 10.97
CA ILE A 107 -41.13 -13.83 11.05
C ILE A 107 -42.29 -13.41 11.95
N SER A 108 -42.01 -12.82 13.12
CA SER A 108 -43.04 -12.32 14.05
C SER A 108 -42.52 -11.16 14.90
N ASN A 109 -43.44 -10.34 15.42
CA ASN A 109 -43.14 -9.17 16.27
C ASN A 109 -43.73 -9.27 17.69
N THR A 110 -44.51 -10.31 17.99
CA THR A 110 -45.21 -10.47 19.27
C THR A 110 -45.22 -11.93 19.71
N PRO A 111 -44.97 -12.26 21.00
CA PRO A 111 -44.59 -11.35 22.10
C PRO A 111 -43.12 -10.90 22.07
N GLN A 112 -42.26 -11.56 21.31
CA GLN A 112 -40.87 -11.15 21.02
C GLN A 112 -40.64 -11.06 19.52
N THR A 113 -39.69 -10.23 19.10
CA THR A 113 -39.32 -10.13 17.68
C THR A 113 -38.51 -11.37 17.27
N HIS A 114 -38.93 -12.03 16.18
CA HIS A 114 -38.25 -13.18 15.59
C HIS A 114 -37.80 -12.84 14.18
N VAL A 115 -36.49 -12.96 13.92
CA VAL A 115 -35.87 -12.64 12.64
C VAL A 115 -35.14 -13.86 12.10
N LEU A 116 -35.34 -14.13 10.80
CA LEU A 116 -34.50 -15.01 10.01
C LEU A 116 -33.48 -14.17 9.24
N ARG A 117 -32.22 -14.56 9.26
CA ARG A 117 -31.21 -14.13 8.28
C ARG A 117 -30.81 -15.29 7.40
N TYR A 118 -30.61 -15.04 6.10
CA TYR A 118 -30.22 -16.08 5.17
C TYR A 118 -29.25 -15.59 4.09
N ILE A 119 -28.45 -16.51 3.56
CA ILE A 119 -27.51 -16.28 2.46
C ILE A 119 -27.47 -17.50 1.54
N ARG A 120 -27.29 -17.28 0.23
CA ARG A 120 -27.05 -18.38 -0.72
C ARG A 120 -25.66 -18.96 -0.50
N LYS A 121 -25.51 -20.29 -0.55
CA LYS A 121 -24.21 -20.98 -0.49
C LYS A 121 -23.24 -20.51 -1.58
N SER A 122 -23.73 -20.19 -2.78
CA SER A 122 -22.92 -19.63 -3.86
C SER A 122 -22.29 -18.29 -3.51
N GLU A 123 -22.98 -17.43 -2.75
CA GLU A 123 -22.45 -16.15 -2.28
C GLU A 123 -21.37 -16.35 -1.21
N VAL A 124 -21.55 -17.35 -0.34
CA VAL A 124 -20.53 -17.74 0.63
C VAL A 124 -19.27 -18.26 -0.07
N ASN A 125 -19.41 -19.09 -1.10
CA ASN A 125 -18.28 -19.55 -1.92
C ASN A 125 -17.56 -18.40 -2.63
N LYS A 126 -18.32 -17.45 -3.19
CA LYS A 126 -17.76 -16.27 -3.84
C LYS A 126 -16.91 -15.43 -2.88
N ILE A 127 -17.37 -15.26 -1.63
CA ILE A 127 -16.60 -14.58 -0.57
C ILE A 127 -15.25 -15.30 -0.33
N PHE A 128 -15.23 -16.64 -0.30
CA PHE A 128 -13.99 -17.40 -0.14
C PHE A 128 -13.07 -17.29 -1.36
N ASP A 129 -13.63 -17.33 -2.57
CA ASP A 129 -12.87 -17.17 -3.81
C ASP A 129 -12.24 -15.76 -3.90
N GLU A 130 -12.99 -14.72 -3.54
CA GLU A 130 -12.48 -13.33 -3.48
C GLU A 130 -11.32 -13.21 -2.48
N ARG A 131 -11.43 -13.83 -1.30
CA ARG A 131 -10.33 -13.85 -0.32
C ARG A 131 -9.11 -14.60 -0.85
N LYS A 132 -9.33 -15.73 -1.56
CA LYS A 132 -8.25 -16.51 -2.17
C LYS A 132 -7.54 -15.72 -3.28
N GLU A 133 -8.27 -14.98 -4.10
CA GLU A 133 -7.66 -14.09 -5.10
C GLU A 133 -6.85 -12.97 -4.44
N LYS A 134 -7.35 -12.38 -3.34
CA LYS A 134 -6.61 -11.38 -2.56
C LYS A 134 -5.30 -11.92 -1.97
N VAL A 135 -5.29 -13.18 -1.51
CA VAL A 135 -4.06 -13.88 -1.15
C VAL A 135 -3.08 -13.93 -2.33
N PHE A 136 -3.57 -14.29 -3.52
CA PHE A 136 -2.72 -14.36 -4.71
C PHE A 136 -2.19 -12.98 -5.12
N ASP A 137 -2.98 -11.92 -4.97
CA ASP A 137 -2.53 -10.54 -5.19
C ASP A 137 -1.42 -10.12 -4.25
N TYR A 138 -1.51 -10.47 -2.97
CA TYR A 138 -0.42 -10.24 -2.03
C TYR A 138 0.84 -11.03 -2.42
N VAL A 139 0.72 -12.30 -2.81
CA VAL A 139 1.87 -13.10 -3.27
C VAL A 139 2.52 -12.49 -4.52
N ARG A 140 1.72 -12.12 -5.54
CA ARG A 140 2.22 -11.46 -6.76
C ARG A 140 2.95 -10.16 -6.43
N SER A 141 2.36 -9.34 -5.54
CA SER A 141 2.95 -8.08 -5.10
C SER A 141 4.26 -8.30 -4.35
N ALA A 142 4.33 -9.31 -3.49
CA ALA A 142 5.52 -9.65 -2.73
C ALA A 142 6.68 -10.09 -3.62
N MET A 143 6.42 -11.00 -4.57
CA MET A 143 7.42 -11.49 -5.52
C MET A 143 8.00 -10.36 -6.39
N ARG A 144 7.13 -9.44 -6.84
CA ARG A 144 7.55 -8.28 -7.65
C ARG A 144 8.39 -7.30 -6.83
N ALA A 145 8.00 -7.06 -5.59
CA ALA A 145 8.76 -6.21 -4.67
C ALA A 145 10.13 -6.84 -4.34
N GLU A 146 10.19 -8.15 -4.13
CA GLU A 146 11.42 -8.88 -3.82
C GLU A 146 12.44 -8.80 -4.98
N GLU A 147 12.00 -9.03 -6.22
CA GLU A 147 12.86 -8.88 -7.40
C GLU A 147 13.48 -7.49 -7.49
N LYS A 148 12.71 -6.47 -7.11
CA LYS A 148 13.10 -5.06 -7.10
C LYS A 148 13.89 -4.65 -5.86
N ALA A 149 14.33 -5.62 -5.03
CA ALA A 149 14.97 -5.40 -3.72
C ALA A 149 14.18 -4.45 -2.79
N LYS A 150 12.86 -4.35 -2.97
CA LYS A 150 11.94 -3.54 -2.19
C LYS A 150 11.42 -4.35 -0.99
N ILE A 151 12.35 -4.63 -0.08
CA ILE A 151 12.19 -5.68 0.94
C ILE A 151 11.13 -5.34 1.98
N ASP A 152 10.92 -4.07 2.31
CA ASP A 152 9.79 -3.64 3.14
C ASP A 152 8.44 -4.12 2.57
N ASP A 153 8.17 -3.82 1.30
CA ASP A 153 6.92 -4.22 0.63
C ASP A 153 6.87 -5.74 0.42
N ALA A 154 7.99 -6.39 0.08
CA ALA A 154 8.03 -7.85 -0.07
C ALA A 154 7.64 -8.58 1.22
N LEU A 155 8.29 -8.25 2.34
CA LEU A 155 8.03 -8.85 3.65
C LEU A 155 6.58 -8.60 4.10
N ARG A 156 6.10 -7.36 3.95
CA ARG A 156 4.73 -6.98 4.30
C ARG A 156 3.70 -7.82 3.55
N ASN A 157 3.78 -7.87 2.22
CA ASN A 157 2.79 -8.60 1.43
C ASN A 157 2.89 -10.11 1.65
N TYR A 158 4.10 -10.68 1.80
CA TYR A 158 4.21 -12.10 2.16
C TYR A 158 3.58 -12.39 3.53
N TYR A 159 3.85 -11.58 4.56
CA TYR A 159 3.28 -11.83 5.89
C TYR A 159 1.76 -11.67 5.91
N TRP A 160 1.23 -10.66 5.23
CA TRP A 160 -0.22 -10.48 5.09
C TRP A 160 -0.86 -11.60 4.27
N ALA A 161 -0.21 -12.06 3.19
CA ALA A 161 -0.63 -13.26 2.46
C ALA A 161 -0.66 -14.49 3.38
N PHE A 162 0.35 -14.66 4.23
CA PHE A 162 0.45 -15.79 5.15
C PHE A 162 -0.68 -15.80 6.19
N ALA A 163 -0.96 -14.65 6.81
CA ALA A 163 -2.07 -14.49 7.74
C ALA A 163 -3.42 -14.77 7.05
N MET A 164 -3.60 -14.22 5.84
CA MET A 164 -4.82 -14.40 5.05
C MET A 164 -5.02 -15.85 4.59
N VAL A 165 -3.98 -16.54 4.09
CA VAL A 165 -4.04 -17.96 3.71
C VAL A 165 -4.52 -18.81 4.87
N ARG A 166 -3.98 -18.58 6.06
CA ARG A 166 -4.34 -19.34 7.27
C ARG A 166 -5.76 -19.06 7.78
N SER A 167 -6.41 -18.03 7.25
CA SER A 167 -7.82 -17.69 7.48
C SER A 167 -8.78 -18.19 6.39
N LEU A 168 -8.28 -18.92 5.38
CA LEU A 168 -9.13 -19.53 4.34
C LEU A 168 -9.82 -20.79 4.87
N GLN A 169 -10.87 -21.23 4.17
CA GLN A 169 -11.58 -22.47 4.49
C GLN A 169 -10.66 -23.70 4.38
N TYR A 170 -9.78 -23.78 3.39
CA TYR A 170 -8.92 -24.96 3.20
C TYR A 170 -7.46 -24.53 3.02
N PRO A 171 -6.80 -23.99 4.06
CA PRO A 171 -5.48 -23.37 3.94
C PRO A 171 -4.43 -24.34 3.36
N ASN A 172 -4.49 -25.61 3.76
CA ASN A 172 -3.57 -26.67 3.34
C ASN A 172 -3.81 -27.17 1.90
N SER A 173 -4.82 -26.64 1.20
CA SER A 173 -5.10 -26.97 -0.21
C SER A 173 -4.74 -25.84 -1.18
N VAL A 174 -4.46 -24.63 -0.67
CA VAL A 174 -4.29 -23.44 -1.49
C VAL A 174 -2.92 -23.47 -2.15
N LYS A 175 -2.93 -23.69 -3.47
CA LYS A 175 -1.74 -23.73 -4.30
C LYS A 175 -1.75 -22.60 -5.34
N MET A 176 -0.55 -22.16 -5.70
CA MET A 176 -0.32 -21.22 -6.80
C MET A 176 0.81 -21.77 -7.68
N THR A 177 0.66 -21.68 -9.01
CA THR A 177 1.78 -21.94 -9.92
C THR A 177 2.75 -20.77 -9.84
N ILE A 178 4.00 -21.03 -9.45
CA ILE A 178 5.07 -20.05 -9.38
C ILE A 178 6.26 -20.65 -10.11
N ASP A 179 6.73 -19.96 -11.15
CA ASP A 179 7.81 -20.42 -12.06
C ASP A 179 7.58 -21.83 -12.60
N GLY A 180 6.33 -22.12 -13.01
CA GLY A 180 5.93 -23.42 -13.54
C GLY A 180 5.73 -24.52 -12.49
N VAL A 181 5.99 -24.24 -11.21
CA VAL A 181 5.86 -25.22 -10.12
C VAL A 181 4.65 -24.90 -9.25
N GLN A 182 3.85 -25.91 -8.95
CA GLN A 182 2.75 -25.79 -7.99
C GLN A 182 3.29 -25.70 -6.56
N ARG A 183 3.14 -24.53 -5.92
CA ARG A 183 3.58 -24.27 -4.55
C ARG A 183 2.39 -24.23 -3.60
N LEU A 184 2.48 -24.97 -2.50
CA LEU A 184 1.51 -24.90 -1.40
C LEU A 184 1.78 -23.64 -0.58
N LEU A 185 0.84 -22.69 -0.56
CA LEU A 185 1.11 -21.34 -0.04
C LEU A 185 1.34 -21.30 1.48
N VAL A 186 0.66 -22.16 2.25
CA VAL A 186 0.80 -22.18 3.72
C VAL A 186 2.23 -22.56 4.17
N THR A 187 2.98 -23.30 3.36
CA THR A 187 4.38 -23.65 3.66
C THR A 187 5.37 -22.81 2.87
N TRP A 188 5.06 -22.48 1.61
CA TRP A 188 5.97 -21.75 0.74
C TRP A 188 6.16 -20.29 1.19
N ILE A 189 5.09 -19.58 1.55
CA ILE A 189 5.19 -18.16 1.97
C ILE A 189 6.14 -17.95 3.16
N PRO A 190 6.01 -18.66 4.30
CA PRO A 190 6.94 -18.47 5.42
C PRO A 190 8.38 -18.87 5.07
N GLN A 191 8.58 -19.82 4.15
CA GLN A 191 9.93 -20.12 3.62
C GLN A 191 10.53 -18.93 2.86
N GLN A 192 9.73 -18.23 2.05
CA GLN A 192 10.20 -17.03 1.33
C GLN A 192 10.53 -15.88 2.27
N ILE A 193 9.74 -15.66 3.33
CA ILE A 193 10.04 -14.64 4.36
C ILE A 193 11.39 -14.93 5.02
N GLU A 194 11.63 -16.18 5.43
CA GLU A 194 12.88 -16.58 6.06
C GLU A 194 14.06 -16.53 5.06
N GLU A 195 13.84 -16.92 3.80
CA GLU A 195 14.83 -16.81 2.73
C GLU A 195 15.25 -15.36 2.50
N ILE A 196 14.30 -14.42 2.41
CA ILE A 196 14.58 -12.99 2.31
C ILE A 196 15.45 -12.53 3.48
N MET A 197 15.01 -12.81 4.71
CA MET A 197 15.71 -12.37 5.92
C MET A 197 17.11 -12.97 6.04
N SER A 198 17.30 -14.23 5.64
CA SER A 198 18.61 -14.89 5.66
C SER A 198 19.62 -14.30 4.67
N ASN A 199 19.12 -13.66 3.61
CA ASN A 199 19.93 -13.01 2.58
C ASN A 199 20.10 -11.50 2.84
N LEU A 200 19.57 -10.96 3.94
CA LEU A 200 19.82 -9.59 4.38
C LEU A 200 21.15 -9.49 5.12
N SER A 201 21.93 -8.46 4.81
CA SER A 201 23.16 -8.12 5.52
C SER A 201 23.10 -6.66 5.95
N THR A 202 23.20 -6.42 7.26
CA THR A 202 23.28 -5.07 7.84
C THR A 202 24.67 -4.87 8.44
N LYS A 203 25.34 -3.78 8.06
CA LYS A 203 26.67 -3.40 8.56
C LYS A 203 26.69 -1.92 8.95
N ILE A 204 27.58 -1.57 9.89
CA ILE A 204 27.82 -0.17 10.25
C ILE A 204 28.78 0.45 9.24
N ALA A 205 28.33 1.49 8.55
CA ALA A 205 29.13 2.25 7.59
C ALA A 205 29.89 3.41 8.26
N SER A 206 29.28 4.06 9.25
CA SER A 206 29.94 5.06 10.10
C SER A 206 29.22 5.24 11.42
N LYS A 207 29.93 5.78 12.41
CA LYS A 207 29.41 6.16 13.73
C LYS A 207 30.00 7.52 14.10
N ASP A 208 29.14 8.49 14.33
CA ASP A 208 29.49 9.83 14.80
C ASP A 208 28.64 10.18 16.02
N GLY A 209 29.26 10.15 17.20
CA GLY A 209 28.57 10.27 18.47
C GLY A 209 27.43 9.26 18.61
N ASN A 210 26.20 9.77 18.65
CA ASN A 210 24.97 8.99 18.80
C ASN A 210 24.34 8.59 17.45
N GLU A 211 24.89 9.05 16.34
CA GLU A 211 24.39 8.76 15.01
C GLU A 211 25.20 7.63 14.39
N ILE A 212 24.52 6.56 13.98
CA ILE A 212 25.14 5.40 13.34
C ILE A 212 24.51 5.25 11.96
N ASN A 213 25.31 5.33 10.91
CA ASN A 213 24.87 5.06 9.55
C ASN A 213 25.07 3.58 9.23
N LEU A 214 24.03 2.98 8.66
CA LEU A 214 23.98 1.58 8.28
C LEU A 214 24.06 1.46 6.77
N PHE A 215 24.67 0.36 6.32
CA PHE A 215 24.55 -0.11 4.95
C PHE A 215 23.91 -1.49 4.94
N ILE A 216 22.78 -1.61 4.23
CA ILE A 216 21.93 -2.78 4.22
C ILE A 216 21.82 -3.34 2.80
N LYS A 217 22.07 -4.65 2.67
CA LYS A 217 22.06 -5.35 1.38
C LYS A 217 21.13 -6.55 1.40
N TYR A 218 20.55 -6.86 0.25
CA TYR A 218 19.82 -8.09 -0.05
C TYR A 218 20.50 -8.82 -1.21
N LYS A 219 20.84 -10.10 -1.03
CA LYS A 219 21.54 -10.92 -2.05
C LYS A 219 22.80 -10.25 -2.64
N GLY A 220 23.51 -9.48 -1.79
CA GLY A 220 24.75 -8.80 -2.16
C GLY A 220 24.59 -7.39 -2.73
N GLU A 221 23.36 -6.97 -3.07
CA GLU A 221 23.06 -5.65 -3.62
C GLU A 221 22.36 -4.75 -2.58
N PRO A 222 22.46 -3.42 -2.67
CA PRO A 222 21.76 -2.51 -1.76
C PRO A 222 20.25 -2.72 -1.81
N VAL A 223 19.58 -2.72 -0.65
CA VAL A 223 18.11 -2.77 -0.63
C VAL A 223 17.52 -1.49 -1.21
N THR A 224 16.49 -1.59 -2.05
CA THR A 224 15.73 -0.41 -2.50
C THR A 224 15.03 0.25 -1.31
N SER A 225 14.39 -0.56 -0.47
CA SER A 225 13.84 -0.12 0.82
C SER A 225 13.68 -1.28 1.80
N LEU A 226 13.83 -0.97 3.08
CA LEU A 226 13.64 -1.91 4.19
C LEU A 226 13.27 -1.14 5.46
N ASP A 227 12.26 -1.61 6.18
CA ASP A 227 11.90 -1.04 7.48
C ASP A 227 12.44 -1.89 8.64
N TYR A 228 12.84 -1.22 9.72
CA TYR A 228 13.36 -1.85 10.93
C TYR A 228 13.14 -0.99 12.16
N THR A 229 13.22 -1.62 13.32
CA THR A 229 13.38 -0.96 14.61
C THR A 229 14.72 -1.36 15.20
N TYR A 230 15.23 -0.58 16.15
CA TYR A 230 16.43 -0.93 16.91
C TYR A 230 16.21 -0.72 18.40
N PHE A 231 16.92 -1.49 19.21
CA PHE A 231 16.96 -1.28 20.65
C PHE A 231 18.06 -0.29 20.98
N ASP A 232 17.69 0.84 21.61
CA ASP A 232 18.62 1.91 21.91
C ASP A 232 19.34 1.76 23.26
N GLY A 233 19.12 0.64 23.94
CA GLY A 233 19.65 0.35 25.28
C GLY A 233 18.60 0.43 26.39
N GLN A 234 17.46 1.11 26.17
CA GLN A 234 16.34 1.09 27.14
C GLN A 234 14.98 0.80 26.49
N THR A 235 14.76 1.25 25.25
CA THR A 235 13.51 1.02 24.54
C THR A 235 13.75 0.67 23.06
N TRP A 236 12.75 0.07 22.45
CA TRP A 236 12.69 -0.06 21.01
C TRP A 236 12.39 1.30 20.38
N SER A 237 13.07 1.58 19.29
CA SER A 237 12.87 2.76 18.48
C SER A 237 11.49 2.74 17.81
N ASN A 238 11.09 3.92 17.35
CA ASN A 238 10.11 4.07 16.28
C ASN A 238 10.54 3.30 15.01
N LEU A 239 9.65 3.16 14.02
CA LEU A 239 9.96 2.48 12.76
C LEU A 239 10.89 3.35 11.90
N TYR A 240 12.01 2.79 11.45
CA TYR A 240 12.96 3.43 10.54
C TYR A 240 12.88 2.76 9.17
N SER A 241 12.93 3.57 8.11
CA SER A 241 13.05 3.10 6.73
C SER A 241 14.44 3.38 6.19
N ALA A 242 15.17 2.32 5.82
CA ALA A 242 16.33 2.42 4.94
C ALA A 242 15.87 2.57 3.48
N LYS A 243 16.68 3.27 2.69
CA LYS A 243 16.45 3.48 1.26
C LYS A 243 17.77 3.40 0.51
N ASP A 244 17.79 2.71 -0.62
CA ASP A 244 18.98 2.56 -1.48
C ASP A 244 20.22 2.08 -0.69
N GLY A 245 19.99 1.11 0.21
CA GLY A 245 20.96 0.55 1.15
C GLY A 245 21.28 1.42 2.36
N MET A 246 20.91 2.70 2.37
CA MET A 246 21.27 3.63 3.43
C MET A 246 20.23 3.60 4.55
N GLY A 247 20.68 3.26 5.76
CA GLY A 247 19.89 3.31 6.98
C GLY A 247 20.56 4.14 8.07
N ILE A 248 19.82 4.47 9.12
CA ILE A 248 20.31 5.24 10.26
C ILE A 248 19.81 4.70 11.59
N VAL A 249 20.61 4.90 12.62
CA VAL A 249 20.27 4.68 14.03
C VAL A 249 20.67 5.94 14.80
N GLU A 250 19.76 6.41 15.64
CA GLU A 250 19.95 7.62 16.47
C GLU A 250 19.79 7.23 17.94
N LEU A 251 20.90 7.15 18.65
CA LEU A 251 20.91 6.90 20.08
C LEU A 251 20.57 8.19 20.84
N ARG A 252 20.03 8.04 22.06
CA ARG A 252 19.79 9.19 22.92
C ARG A 252 21.12 9.76 23.43
N PRO A 253 21.22 11.09 23.63
CA PRO A 253 22.38 11.70 24.26
C PRO A 253 22.76 11.04 25.58
N GLY A 254 24.03 10.66 25.73
CA GLY A 254 24.55 10.02 26.94
C GLY A 254 24.26 8.53 27.07
N VAL A 255 23.60 7.90 26.10
CA VAL A 255 23.40 6.44 26.08
C VAL A 255 24.55 5.77 25.34
N GLU A 256 25.29 4.94 26.05
CA GLU A 256 26.33 4.08 25.48
C GLU A 256 25.83 2.63 25.40
N ILE A 257 25.81 2.07 24.19
CA ILE A 257 25.51 0.66 23.96
C ILE A 257 26.73 -0.05 23.38
N ASN A 258 27.02 -1.25 23.90
CA ASN A 258 28.08 -2.10 23.37
C ASN A 258 27.59 -2.98 22.20
N SER A 259 26.28 -3.28 22.16
CA SER A 259 25.65 -4.04 21.10
C SER A 259 24.42 -3.32 20.56
N LEU A 260 24.27 -3.32 19.24
CA LEU A 260 23.13 -2.78 18.53
C LEU A 260 22.29 -3.96 18.07
N GLN A 261 21.07 -4.03 18.59
CA GLN A 261 20.06 -4.96 18.14
C GLN A 261 19.10 -4.25 17.19
N LEU A 262 18.92 -4.81 15.99
CA LEU A 262 17.90 -4.41 15.04
C LEU A 262 16.87 -5.52 14.90
N LYS A 263 15.62 -5.16 14.64
CA LYS A 263 14.56 -6.07 14.22
C LYS A 263 13.97 -5.54 12.92
N TYR A 264 14.06 -6.33 11.85
CA TYR A 264 13.41 -6.02 10.59
C TYR A 264 11.89 -6.07 10.76
N GLU A 265 11.19 -5.10 10.19
CA GLU A 265 9.72 -5.06 10.21
C GLU A 265 9.17 -5.91 9.08
N TYR A 266 8.35 -6.89 9.45
CA TYR A 266 7.68 -7.79 8.51
C TYR A 266 6.19 -7.92 8.76
N GLU A 267 5.69 -7.51 9.92
CA GLU A 267 4.28 -7.71 10.28
C GLU A 267 3.42 -6.56 9.79
N TYR A 268 3.92 -5.33 9.93
CA TYR A 268 3.23 -4.08 9.59
C TYR A 268 1.82 -4.06 10.21
N ALA A 269 1.70 -4.54 11.45
CA ALA A 269 0.42 -4.70 12.13
C ALA A 269 -0.29 -3.35 12.36
N ASP A 270 0.46 -2.25 12.45
CA ASP A 270 -0.07 -0.89 12.52
C ASP A 270 -0.65 -0.38 11.19
N GLN A 271 -0.25 -1.00 10.07
CA GLN A 271 -0.72 -0.64 8.73
C GLN A 271 -1.89 -1.52 8.25
N CYS A 272 -2.22 -2.62 8.92
CA CYS A 272 -3.29 -3.51 8.46
C CYS A 272 -4.69 -2.86 8.44
N GLN A 273 -4.90 -1.78 9.20
CA GLN A 273 -6.15 -1.00 9.25
C GLN A 273 -6.62 -0.43 7.90
N ILE A 274 -5.74 -0.40 6.90
CA ILE A 274 -6.08 -0.03 5.52
C ILE A 274 -7.07 -1.01 4.90
N ASP A 275 -7.14 -2.25 5.40
CA ASP A 275 -8.12 -3.25 4.99
C ASP A 275 -8.74 -3.92 6.23
N LYS A 276 -10.03 -3.68 6.46
CA LYS A 276 -10.75 -4.19 7.65
C LYS A 276 -10.77 -5.71 7.77
N GLU A 277 -10.80 -6.41 6.64
CA GLU A 277 -10.75 -7.87 6.65
C GLU A 277 -9.36 -8.34 7.08
N LEU A 278 -8.31 -7.72 6.53
CA LEU A 278 -6.94 -8.00 6.93
C LEU A 278 -6.73 -7.66 8.41
N GLU A 279 -7.21 -6.51 8.88
CA GLU A 279 -7.13 -6.09 10.28
C GLU A 279 -7.76 -7.12 11.22
N SER A 280 -8.99 -7.58 10.93
CA SER A 280 -9.65 -8.63 11.71
C SER A 280 -8.86 -9.94 11.71
N VAL A 281 -8.28 -10.33 10.56
CA VAL A 281 -7.44 -11.53 10.46
C VAL A 281 -6.16 -11.36 11.30
N MET A 282 -5.47 -10.22 11.19
CA MET A 282 -4.23 -9.93 11.89
C MET A 282 -4.40 -9.84 13.41
N GLN A 283 -5.54 -9.33 13.91
CA GLN A 283 -5.86 -9.30 15.35
C GLN A 283 -5.96 -10.70 15.97
N LEU A 284 -6.39 -11.69 15.19
CA LEU A 284 -6.56 -13.08 15.63
C LEU A 284 -5.37 -13.96 15.27
N PHE A 285 -4.51 -13.48 14.37
CA PHE A 285 -3.34 -14.19 13.91
C PHE A 285 -2.27 -14.20 15.02
N LYS A 286 -2.01 -15.39 15.57
CA LYS A 286 -0.85 -15.60 16.44
C LYS A 286 0.40 -15.54 15.58
N GLY A 287 1.11 -14.42 15.64
CA GLY A 287 2.26 -14.13 14.80
C GLY A 287 3.31 -15.25 14.79
N THR A 288 4.04 -15.36 13.69
CA THR A 288 5.13 -16.34 13.54
C THR A 288 6.46 -15.61 13.63
N SER A 289 7.29 -15.99 14.59
CA SER A 289 8.64 -15.45 14.71
C SER A 289 9.55 -16.07 13.66
N PHE A 290 10.25 -15.24 12.90
CA PHE A 290 11.28 -15.65 11.95
C PHE A 290 12.66 -15.52 12.58
N LYS A 291 13.53 -16.51 12.34
CA LYS A 291 14.82 -16.61 13.03
C LYS A 291 15.74 -15.47 12.65
N ASN A 292 15.80 -15.14 11.35
CA ASN A 292 16.67 -14.10 10.82
C ASN A 292 16.04 -12.70 10.85
N ALA A 293 14.92 -12.50 11.56
CA ALA A 293 14.27 -11.20 11.70
C ALA A 293 15.06 -10.20 12.57
N SER A 294 16.00 -10.70 13.39
CA SER A 294 16.81 -9.87 14.28
C SER A 294 18.28 -9.91 13.89
N VAL A 295 18.92 -8.74 13.93
CA VAL A 295 20.36 -8.58 13.71
C VAL A 295 21.01 -8.06 14.98
N TYR A 296 22.15 -8.62 15.33
CA TYR A 296 22.96 -8.18 16.46
C TYR A 296 24.36 -7.80 15.98
N ILE A 297 24.75 -6.55 16.25
CA ILE A 297 26.10 -6.04 15.95
C ILE A 297 26.78 -5.73 17.28
N ASN A 298 27.87 -6.43 17.58
CA ASN A 298 28.60 -6.31 18.84
C ASN A 298 29.82 -5.39 18.73
N ASN A 299 30.36 -4.99 19.89
CA ASN A 299 31.57 -4.16 20.03
C ASN A 299 31.45 -2.77 19.40
N LEU A 300 30.29 -2.10 19.54
CA LEU A 300 30.08 -0.75 18.98
C LEU A 300 31.01 0.32 19.56
N ASP A 301 31.62 0.05 20.70
CA ASP A 301 32.67 0.86 21.32
C ASP A 301 34.00 0.81 20.53
N LYS A 302 34.25 -0.28 19.81
CA LYS A 302 35.48 -0.48 19.04
C LYS A 302 35.37 0.09 17.62
N LYS A 303 36.45 0.70 17.15
CA LYS A 303 36.58 1.15 15.74
C LYS A 303 36.33 0.03 14.72
N SER A 304 36.59 -1.23 15.10
CA SER A 304 36.36 -2.40 14.26
C SER A 304 34.89 -2.73 13.99
N ALA A 305 33.94 -2.13 14.72
CA ALA A 305 32.52 -2.29 14.42
C ALA A 305 32.11 -1.64 13.09
N VAL A 306 32.85 -0.60 12.66
CA VAL A 306 32.68 0.02 11.35
C VAL A 306 33.33 -0.87 10.29
N SER A 307 32.55 -1.35 9.32
CA SER A 307 33.08 -2.14 8.21
C SER A 307 33.68 -1.22 7.15
N SER A 308 34.93 -1.47 6.78
CA SER A 308 35.61 -0.75 5.69
C SER A 308 34.91 -0.90 4.34
N GLU A 309 34.38 -2.10 4.08
CA GLU A 309 33.63 -2.43 2.87
C GLU A 309 32.31 -1.68 2.87
N ALA A 310 31.54 -1.77 3.96
CA ALA A 310 30.27 -1.06 4.09
C ALA A 310 30.45 0.45 4.01
N LYS A 311 31.52 1.01 4.59
CA LYS A 311 31.86 2.43 4.46
C LYS A 311 32.09 2.82 2.99
N LYS A 312 32.92 2.07 2.26
CA LYS A 312 33.19 2.33 0.84
C LYS A 312 31.93 2.18 -0.01
N GLU A 313 31.11 1.17 0.24
CA GLU A 313 29.85 0.94 -0.49
C GLU A 313 28.79 2.00 -0.16
N PHE A 314 28.72 2.45 1.09
CA PHE A 314 27.87 3.56 1.51
C PHE A 314 28.30 4.85 0.80
N GLU A 315 29.60 5.20 0.86
CA GLU A 315 30.15 6.36 0.14
C GLU A 315 29.94 6.24 -1.38
N LYS A 316 30.05 5.03 -1.94
CA LYS A 316 29.75 4.76 -3.36
C LYS A 316 28.27 4.94 -3.64
N SER A 317 27.36 4.51 -2.78
CA SER A 317 25.91 4.65 -2.99
C SER A 317 25.49 6.12 -2.97
N VAL A 318 26.08 6.89 -2.05
CA VAL A 318 25.98 8.36 -2.03
C VAL A 318 26.52 8.99 -3.33
N LYS A 319 27.57 8.42 -3.94
CA LYS A 319 28.18 8.88 -5.21
C LYS A 319 27.51 8.36 -6.50
N THR A 320 26.89 7.19 -6.46
CA THR A 320 26.42 6.47 -7.67
C THR A 320 25.05 6.97 -8.12
N GLU A 321 24.21 7.44 -7.19
CA GLU A 321 23.02 8.22 -7.56
C GLU A 321 23.37 9.38 -8.50
N SER A 322 24.61 9.87 -8.43
CA SER A 322 25.13 11.04 -9.13
C SER A 322 25.78 10.72 -10.49
N ALA A 323 25.99 9.45 -10.84
CA ALA A 323 26.75 9.08 -12.05
C ALA A 323 26.04 8.08 -12.96
N ALA A 324 25.34 7.08 -12.39
CA ALA A 324 24.89 5.90 -13.16
C ALA A 324 23.81 6.18 -14.22
N ASN A 325 23.08 7.29 -14.14
CA ASN A 325 22.00 7.63 -15.07
C ASN A 325 22.33 8.84 -15.98
N LEU A 326 23.57 9.35 -15.92
CA LEU A 326 23.98 10.61 -16.55
C LEU A 326 24.97 10.45 -17.71
N GLU A 327 25.52 9.25 -17.95
CA GLU A 327 26.56 9.06 -19.01
C GLU A 327 26.08 9.44 -20.42
N THR A 328 24.77 9.50 -20.65
CA THR A 328 24.18 9.89 -21.94
C THR A 328 23.75 11.36 -22.02
N LEU A 329 23.97 12.16 -20.97
CA LEU A 329 23.47 13.53 -20.88
C LEU A 329 24.51 14.58 -21.25
N SER A 330 24.03 15.67 -21.85
CA SER A 330 24.82 16.83 -22.22
C SER A 330 25.52 17.43 -20.99
N LYS A 331 26.80 17.79 -21.15
CA LYS A 331 27.57 18.50 -20.12
C LYS A 331 26.84 19.77 -19.70
N VAL A 332 26.73 19.97 -18.39
CA VAL A 332 26.12 21.16 -17.80
C VAL A 332 27.08 22.35 -17.94
N GLU A 333 26.60 23.43 -18.54
CA GLU A 333 27.34 24.69 -18.56
C GLU A 333 27.39 25.30 -17.15
N ASN A 334 28.52 25.92 -16.78
CA ASN A 334 28.72 26.57 -15.47
C ASN A 334 28.61 25.63 -14.25
N GLU A 335 28.85 24.32 -14.41
CA GLU A 335 28.77 23.32 -13.34
C GLU A 335 29.54 23.71 -12.06
N LYS A 336 30.72 24.33 -12.21
CA LYS A 336 31.54 24.79 -11.07
C LYS A 336 30.85 25.86 -10.22
N GLU A 337 30.09 26.76 -10.84
CA GLU A 337 29.35 27.81 -10.15
C GLU A 337 28.16 27.21 -9.39
N LEU A 338 27.39 26.35 -10.05
CA LEU A 338 26.27 25.62 -9.46
C LEU A 338 26.73 24.74 -8.28
N ALA A 339 27.89 24.09 -8.41
CA ALA A 339 28.50 23.33 -7.34
C ALA A 339 28.91 24.21 -6.14
N GLY A 340 29.38 25.43 -6.39
CA GLY A 340 29.63 26.42 -5.34
C GLY A 340 28.37 26.80 -4.57
N ILE A 341 27.26 27.02 -5.27
CA ILE A 341 25.94 27.28 -4.67
C ILE A 341 25.49 26.10 -3.81
N MET A 342 25.54 24.88 -4.36
CA MET A 342 25.12 23.68 -3.61
C MET A 342 25.99 23.40 -2.40
N THR A 343 27.29 23.66 -2.47
CA THR A 343 28.20 23.54 -1.32
C THR A 343 27.79 24.49 -0.19
N ARG A 344 27.41 25.75 -0.51
CA ARG A 344 26.87 26.69 0.48
C ARG A 344 25.57 26.16 1.11
N VAL A 345 24.64 25.68 0.28
CA VAL A 345 23.35 25.12 0.74
C VAL A 345 23.56 23.91 1.65
N ILE A 346 24.43 22.97 1.29
CA ILE A 346 24.74 21.80 2.11
C ILE A 346 25.34 22.21 3.46
N ASN A 347 26.28 23.16 3.46
CA ASN A 347 26.87 23.67 4.71
C ASN A 347 25.84 24.37 5.60
N ALA A 348 24.91 25.15 5.01
CA ALA A 348 23.80 25.75 5.73
C ALA A 348 22.87 24.69 6.35
N ILE A 349 22.59 23.59 5.64
CA ILE A 349 21.81 22.48 6.19
C ILE A 349 22.54 21.81 7.36
N LYS A 350 23.84 21.51 7.21
CA LYS A 350 24.69 20.93 8.28
C LYS A 350 24.71 21.82 9.53
N ALA A 351 24.86 23.13 9.34
CA ALA A 351 24.90 24.12 10.42
C ALA A 351 23.52 24.47 11.00
N LYS A 352 22.42 24.02 10.35
CA LYS A 352 21.04 24.44 10.64
C LYS A 352 20.82 25.96 10.52
N ASP A 353 21.62 26.63 9.69
CA ASP A 353 21.55 28.06 9.39
C ASP A 353 20.92 28.27 8.02
N TYR A 354 19.62 28.00 7.92
CA TYR A 354 18.91 27.94 6.64
C TYR A 354 18.76 29.31 5.97
N ASP A 355 18.77 30.40 6.74
CA ASP A 355 18.57 31.76 6.21
C ASP A 355 19.83 32.31 5.51
N SER A 356 21.03 31.81 5.86
CA SER A 356 22.32 32.21 5.29
C SER A 356 22.49 32.00 3.78
N VAL A 357 21.58 31.23 3.18
CA VAL A 357 21.60 30.88 1.75
C VAL A 357 20.35 31.35 1.02
N SER A 358 19.57 32.26 1.60
CA SER A 358 18.34 32.79 0.96
C SER A 358 18.61 33.41 -0.42
N ASP A 359 19.80 33.97 -0.63
CA ASP A 359 20.25 34.50 -1.92
C ASP A 359 20.43 33.42 -2.99
N CYS A 360 20.55 32.14 -2.64
CA CYS A 360 20.70 31.05 -3.60
C CYS A 360 19.38 30.62 -4.25
N PHE A 361 18.23 31.08 -3.75
CA PHE A 361 16.91 30.58 -4.13
C PHE A 361 16.06 31.66 -4.82
N SER A 362 15.06 31.22 -5.59
CA SER A 362 13.88 32.05 -5.90
C SER A 362 12.97 32.14 -4.65
N GLU A 363 11.95 32.99 -4.70
CA GLU A 363 10.98 33.11 -3.58
C GLU A 363 10.28 31.77 -3.30
N ASP A 364 9.72 31.15 -4.34
CA ASP A 364 9.06 29.84 -4.25
C ASP A 364 10.04 28.74 -3.81
N GLY A 365 11.25 28.75 -4.38
CA GLY A 365 12.29 27.78 -4.04
C GLY A 365 12.72 27.86 -2.57
N LEU A 366 12.82 29.07 -2.02
CA LEU A 366 13.16 29.30 -0.62
C LEU A 366 12.04 28.82 0.31
N GLU A 367 10.78 29.08 -0.05
CA GLU A 367 9.62 28.58 0.70
C GLU A 367 9.61 27.05 0.73
N MET A 368 9.84 26.41 -0.41
CA MET A 368 9.92 24.95 -0.52
C MET A 368 11.05 24.36 0.31
N TYR A 369 12.25 24.95 0.22
CA TYR A 369 13.42 24.57 1.00
C TYR A 369 13.12 24.60 2.51
N LYS A 370 12.57 25.72 2.99
CA LYS A 370 12.18 25.87 4.41
C LYS A 370 11.08 24.89 4.81
N LYS A 371 10.06 24.68 3.97
CA LYS A 371 8.99 23.71 4.23
C LYS A 371 9.53 22.28 4.33
N LEU A 372 10.40 21.87 3.41
CA LEU A 372 10.96 20.51 3.38
C LEU A 372 11.84 20.22 4.60
N LEU A 373 12.71 21.16 4.99
CA LEU A 373 13.56 20.98 6.17
C LEU A 373 12.75 20.93 7.48
N ASN A 374 11.67 21.72 7.55
CA ASN A 374 10.75 21.71 8.68
C ASN A 374 9.77 20.53 8.68
N TYR A 375 9.48 19.94 7.51
CA TYR A 375 8.51 18.86 7.35
C TYR A 375 8.83 17.70 8.29
N GLY A 376 10.11 17.35 8.45
CA GLY A 376 10.54 16.31 9.36
C GLY A 376 11.98 16.47 9.85
N GLN A 377 12.32 17.58 10.51
CA GLN A 377 13.63 17.84 11.13
C GLN A 377 14.80 17.24 10.31
N ALA A 378 14.88 17.65 9.04
CA ALA A 378 15.74 16.98 8.07
C ALA A 378 17.22 17.10 8.45
N ARG A 379 17.98 16.02 8.20
CA ARG A 379 19.45 16.02 8.33
C ARG A 379 20.10 15.35 7.13
N LEU A 380 21.28 15.82 6.77
CA LEU A 380 22.10 15.21 5.73
C LEU A 380 22.66 13.86 6.19
N LEU A 381 22.76 12.91 5.26
CA LEU A 381 23.42 11.63 5.48
C LEU A 381 24.80 11.61 4.85
N GLY A 382 25.80 11.38 5.69
CA GLY A 382 27.20 11.36 5.26
C GLY A 382 27.64 12.70 4.67
N ASP A 383 28.52 12.62 3.67
CA ASP A 383 28.97 13.78 2.91
C ASP A 383 28.49 13.64 1.45
N PRO A 384 27.37 14.29 1.08
CA PRO A 384 26.74 14.10 -0.21
C PRO A 384 27.65 14.53 -1.35
N GLN A 385 27.72 13.69 -2.39
CA GLN A 385 28.43 13.99 -3.63
C GLN A 385 27.37 14.12 -4.72
N PHE A 386 27.08 15.35 -5.12
CA PHE A 386 25.97 15.64 -6.03
C PHE A 386 26.43 15.77 -7.48
N SER A 387 25.48 15.65 -8.39
CA SER A 387 25.67 15.80 -9.84
C SER A 387 24.60 16.66 -10.44
N PHE A 388 24.86 17.15 -11.65
CA PHE A 388 23.96 18.03 -12.38
C PHE A 388 23.60 17.43 -13.74
N TYR A 389 22.34 17.63 -14.16
CA TYR A 389 21.95 17.47 -15.55
C TYR A 389 21.11 18.65 -16.04
N THR A 390 21.14 18.87 -17.36
CA THR A 390 20.27 19.84 -18.01
C THR A 390 18.88 19.24 -18.28
N MET A 391 17.83 20.03 -18.06
CA MET A 391 16.46 19.70 -18.40
C MET A 391 15.82 20.92 -19.06
N GLY A 392 15.89 20.98 -20.39
CA GLY A 392 15.51 22.19 -21.13
C GLY A 392 16.42 23.33 -20.72
N LYS A 393 15.84 24.39 -20.14
CA LYS A 393 16.59 25.55 -19.64
C LYS A 393 16.95 25.47 -18.15
N ARG A 394 16.46 24.45 -17.46
CA ARG A 394 16.70 24.21 -16.04
C ARG A 394 17.90 23.29 -15.85
N VAL A 395 18.50 23.35 -14.67
CA VAL A 395 19.53 22.39 -14.26
C VAL A 395 19.08 21.71 -12.98
N VAL A 396 19.05 20.38 -12.96
CA VAL A 396 18.68 19.62 -11.76
C VAL A 396 19.96 19.08 -11.10
N CYS A 397 20.09 19.35 -9.81
CA CYS A 397 21.08 18.81 -8.90
C CYS A 397 20.46 17.67 -8.07
N ARG A 398 21.20 16.57 -7.88
CA ARG A 398 20.69 15.34 -7.22
C ARG A 398 21.75 14.67 -6.35
N SER A 399 21.36 13.61 -5.64
CA SER A 399 22.22 12.78 -4.76
C SER A 399 22.58 13.47 -3.45
N ILE A 400 21.54 14.00 -2.80
CA ILE A 400 21.63 14.63 -1.49
C ILE A 400 20.73 13.84 -0.54
N PRO A 401 21.20 12.67 -0.07
CA PRO A 401 20.44 11.84 0.84
C PRO A 401 20.24 12.54 2.19
N MET A 402 18.99 12.55 2.63
CA MET A 402 18.57 13.14 3.90
C MET A 402 17.72 12.16 4.70
N ALA A 403 17.85 12.22 6.03
CA ALA A 403 16.95 11.57 6.95
C ALA A 403 15.91 12.54 7.49
N PHE A 404 14.68 12.05 7.60
CA PHE A 404 13.52 12.81 8.06
C PHE A 404 12.93 12.15 9.31
N SER A 405 12.73 12.95 10.35
CA SER A 405 12.19 12.59 11.65
C SER A 405 11.09 13.55 12.10
N PHE A 406 10.03 13.04 12.72
CA PHE A 406 8.88 13.86 13.10
C PHE A 406 8.55 13.66 14.57
N LYS A 407 8.24 14.74 15.30
CA LYS A 407 7.93 14.67 16.73
C LYS A 407 6.70 13.82 17.05
N ASN A 408 5.69 13.85 16.18
CA ASN A 408 4.39 13.17 16.37
C ASN A 408 4.19 11.97 15.43
N ASN A 409 5.21 11.58 14.65
CA ASN A 409 5.13 10.41 13.78
C ASN A 409 6.06 9.32 14.32
N ARG A 410 5.56 8.09 14.38
CA ARG A 410 6.36 6.92 14.75
C ARG A 410 7.23 6.40 13.61
N ARG A 411 7.31 7.10 12.48
CA ARG A 411 8.15 6.72 11.35
C ARG A 411 9.24 7.75 11.07
N LYS A 412 10.46 7.26 10.86
CA LYS A 412 11.59 8.01 10.32
C LYS A 412 12.04 7.35 9.03
N PHE A 413 12.52 8.13 8.07
CA PHE A 413 12.90 7.58 6.76
C PHE A 413 14.04 8.33 6.11
N VAL A 414 14.70 7.67 5.16
CA VAL A 414 15.73 8.24 4.29
C VAL A 414 15.13 8.53 2.91
N GLU A 415 15.38 9.72 2.36
CA GLU A 415 15.04 10.09 0.98
C GLU A 415 16.19 10.90 0.37
N ASP A 416 16.39 10.73 -0.94
CA ASP A 416 17.20 11.65 -1.74
C ASP A 416 16.43 12.98 -1.92
N VAL A 417 17.15 14.09 -2.03
CA VAL A 417 16.57 15.42 -2.28
C VAL A 417 17.21 16.03 -3.52
N THR A 418 16.35 16.48 -4.44
CA THR A 418 16.74 17.12 -5.68
C THR A 418 16.51 18.63 -5.61
N PHE A 419 17.37 19.40 -6.26
CA PHE A 419 17.32 20.86 -6.33
C PHE A 419 17.33 21.29 -7.79
N THR A 420 16.31 22.02 -8.24
CA THR A 420 16.23 22.50 -9.62
C THR A 420 16.56 23.98 -9.68
N PHE A 421 17.51 24.32 -10.55
CA PHE A 421 17.93 25.67 -10.86
C PHE A 421 17.18 26.20 -12.07
N ASP A 422 16.79 27.48 -11.99
CA ASP A 422 16.22 28.24 -13.09
C ASP A 422 17.29 28.78 -14.05
N GLU A 423 16.86 29.52 -15.07
CA GLU A 423 17.73 30.20 -16.05
C GLU A 423 18.70 31.21 -15.39
N ASN A 424 18.36 31.73 -14.21
CA ASN A 424 19.15 32.70 -13.45
C ASN A 424 20.09 32.05 -12.43
N LYS A 425 20.22 30.72 -12.46
CA LYS A 425 21.02 29.93 -11.50
C LYS A 425 20.54 30.08 -10.05
N LYS A 426 19.26 30.41 -9.85
CA LYS A 426 18.59 30.35 -8.55
C LYS A 426 17.88 29.02 -8.42
N ILE A 427 17.88 28.45 -7.22
CA ILE A 427 17.13 27.25 -6.92
C ILE A 427 15.65 27.63 -6.85
N GLU A 428 14.85 27.11 -7.77
CA GLU A 428 13.41 27.35 -7.85
C GLU A 428 12.55 26.20 -7.30
N CYS A 429 13.10 24.99 -7.20
CA CYS A 429 12.37 23.82 -6.72
C CYS A 429 13.25 22.89 -5.88
N VAL A 430 12.67 22.33 -4.82
CA VAL A 430 13.28 21.29 -3.97
C VAL A 430 12.32 20.12 -3.82
N ALA A 431 12.74 18.90 -4.20
CA ALA A 431 11.84 17.74 -4.21
C ALA A 431 12.47 16.49 -3.59
N PHE A 432 11.62 15.60 -3.06
CA PHE A 432 12.03 14.22 -2.75
C PHE A 432 12.32 13.47 -4.05
N GLY A 433 13.52 12.91 -4.15
CA GLY A 433 13.93 12.08 -5.26
C GLY A 433 13.22 10.72 -5.29
N LEU A 434 13.01 10.17 -6.49
CA LEU A 434 12.61 8.78 -6.65
C LEU A 434 13.68 7.83 -6.07
N GLY A 435 13.30 6.64 -5.64
CA GLY A 435 14.29 5.60 -5.31
C GLY A 435 15.06 5.14 -6.54
N SER A 436 16.24 4.57 -6.34
CA SER A 436 17.10 4.10 -7.44
C SER A 436 16.36 3.16 -8.40
N GLN A 437 15.63 2.17 -7.87
CA GLN A 437 14.84 1.25 -8.68
C GLN A 437 13.73 1.93 -9.47
N ALA A 438 13.02 2.90 -8.88
CA ALA A 438 11.97 3.62 -9.58
C ALA A 438 12.53 4.46 -10.75
N LYS A 439 13.74 5.00 -10.60
CA LYS A 439 14.47 5.63 -11.70
C LYS A 439 14.86 4.59 -12.74
N THR A 440 15.53 3.51 -12.36
CA THR A 440 15.92 2.41 -13.27
C THR A 440 14.73 1.90 -14.07
N ASP A 441 13.58 1.71 -13.43
CA ASP A 441 12.34 1.29 -14.06
C ASP A 441 11.87 2.27 -15.15
N ILE A 442 12.08 3.59 -14.98
CA ILE A 442 11.75 4.61 -16.00
C ILE A 442 12.83 4.64 -17.09
N PHE A 443 14.10 4.64 -16.71
CA PHE A 443 15.22 4.83 -17.62
C PHE A 443 15.44 3.63 -18.57
N ASN A 444 15.11 2.43 -18.10
CA ASN A 444 15.15 1.19 -18.89
C ASN A 444 13.91 0.98 -19.78
N LYS A 445 12.88 1.84 -19.70
CA LYS A 445 11.70 1.74 -20.58
C LYS A 445 12.01 2.38 -21.93
N GLY A 446 11.46 1.78 -22.98
CA GLY A 446 11.56 2.33 -24.33
C GLY A 446 13.02 2.49 -24.79
N VAL A 447 13.91 1.53 -24.47
CA VAL A 447 15.31 1.54 -24.94
C VAL A 447 15.34 1.76 -26.46
N GLY A 448 15.97 2.85 -26.90
CA GLY A 448 16.03 3.26 -28.31
C GLY A 448 14.76 3.91 -28.88
N ALA A 449 13.63 3.89 -28.16
CA ALA A 449 12.35 4.46 -28.60
C ALA A 449 11.95 5.75 -27.88
N TRP A 450 12.41 5.96 -26.64
CA TRP A 450 12.15 7.17 -25.84
C TRP A 450 13.46 7.95 -25.68
N SER A 451 13.40 9.27 -25.81
CA SER A 451 14.56 10.12 -25.53
C SER A 451 14.90 10.12 -24.04
N ASP A 452 16.17 10.27 -23.71
CA ASP A 452 16.60 10.39 -22.32
C ASP A 452 16.00 11.63 -21.65
N TYR A 453 15.82 12.70 -22.42
CA TYR A 453 15.09 13.88 -21.98
C TYR A 453 13.66 13.58 -21.53
N ALA A 454 12.88 12.82 -22.31
CA ALA A 454 11.50 12.47 -21.92
C ALA A 454 11.46 11.65 -20.62
N LYS A 455 12.39 10.70 -20.44
CA LYS A 455 12.51 9.90 -19.20
C LYS A 455 12.79 10.78 -17.98
N MET A 456 13.64 11.80 -18.15
CA MET A 456 13.96 12.76 -17.08
C MET A 456 12.78 13.65 -16.71
N VAL A 457 12.02 14.10 -17.71
CA VAL A 457 10.80 14.89 -17.49
C VAL A 457 9.78 14.06 -16.69
N ILE A 458 9.59 12.78 -17.04
CA ILE A 458 8.72 11.86 -16.32
C ILE A 458 9.19 11.67 -14.87
N ALA A 459 10.48 11.40 -14.67
CA ALA A 459 11.05 11.21 -13.33
C ALA A 459 10.86 12.47 -12.46
N THR A 460 11.22 13.63 -13.00
CA THR A 460 11.11 14.93 -12.30
C THR A 460 9.65 15.28 -11.99
N PHE A 461 8.72 14.98 -12.91
CA PHE A 461 7.28 15.14 -12.67
C PHE A 461 6.80 14.29 -11.50
N LEU A 462 7.18 13.01 -11.43
CA LEU A 462 6.78 12.13 -10.34
C LEU A 462 7.36 12.56 -8.98
N GLU A 463 8.58 13.09 -8.96
CA GLU A 463 9.23 13.66 -7.77
C GLU A 463 8.49 14.88 -7.25
N ASN A 464 8.19 15.82 -8.15
CA ASN A 464 7.43 17.01 -7.81
C ASN A 464 6.00 16.66 -7.38
N TYR A 465 5.35 15.72 -8.06
CA TYR A 465 4.01 15.24 -7.70
C TYR A 465 4.00 14.63 -6.29
N LYS A 466 4.91 13.70 -5.97
CA LYS A 466 5.05 13.13 -4.61
C LYS A 466 5.31 14.24 -3.56
N THR A 467 6.26 15.12 -3.86
CA THR A 467 6.66 16.21 -2.97
C THR A 467 5.52 17.19 -2.72
N ALA A 468 4.68 17.46 -3.71
CA ALA A 468 3.57 18.39 -3.58
C ALA A 468 2.55 17.92 -2.53
N PHE A 469 2.35 16.63 -2.34
CA PHE A 469 1.53 16.13 -1.24
C PHE A 469 2.20 16.33 0.12
N ALA A 470 3.50 16.05 0.23
CA ALA A 470 4.25 16.22 1.47
C ALA A 470 4.32 17.68 1.92
N LEU A 471 4.64 18.59 1.00
CA LEU A 471 4.74 20.03 1.27
C LEU A 471 3.41 20.77 1.11
N LYS A 472 2.32 20.04 0.80
CA LYS A 472 0.96 20.55 0.60
C LYS A 472 0.86 21.66 -0.46
N ARG A 473 1.60 21.50 -1.55
CA ARG A 473 1.64 22.42 -2.69
C ARG A 473 0.43 22.25 -3.59
N LEU A 474 -0.68 22.86 -3.16
CA LEU A 474 -1.91 22.89 -3.93
C LEU A 474 -1.74 23.68 -5.24
N ASP A 475 -0.89 24.72 -5.22
CA ASP A 475 -0.47 25.51 -6.38
C ASP A 475 0.05 24.62 -7.52
N TYR A 476 0.99 23.72 -7.21
CA TYR A 476 1.55 22.79 -8.18
C TYR A 476 0.53 21.78 -8.66
N LEU A 477 -0.22 21.18 -7.73
CA LEU A 477 -1.23 20.19 -8.10
C LEU A 477 -2.34 20.82 -8.94
N GLU A 478 -2.66 22.09 -8.74
CA GLU A 478 -3.59 22.80 -9.59
C GLU A 478 -3.00 23.11 -10.98
N SER A 479 -1.72 23.46 -11.07
CA SER A 479 -1.09 23.79 -12.36
C SER A 479 -0.93 22.58 -13.28
N VAL A 480 -0.65 21.39 -12.74
CA VAL A 480 -0.40 20.19 -13.55
C VAL A 480 -1.66 19.40 -13.93
N PHE A 481 -2.86 19.81 -13.53
CA PHE A 481 -4.11 19.18 -13.99
C PHE A 481 -4.71 20.00 -15.14
N ASP A 482 -5.08 19.32 -16.22
CA ASP A 482 -5.88 19.93 -17.29
C ASP A 482 -7.24 20.41 -16.74
N ASP A 483 -7.74 21.53 -17.25
CA ASP A 483 -9.03 22.08 -16.81
C ASP A 483 -10.20 21.13 -17.10
N ASN A 484 -10.06 20.29 -18.15
CA ASN A 484 -11.01 19.25 -18.53
C ASN A 484 -10.55 17.84 -18.11
N ALA A 485 -9.59 17.75 -17.17
CA ALA A 485 -9.09 16.47 -16.70
C ALA A 485 -10.21 15.55 -16.19
N THR A 486 -10.18 14.29 -16.59
CA THR A 486 -11.07 13.28 -16.03
C THR A 486 -10.46 12.72 -14.75
N ILE A 487 -11.02 13.14 -13.61
CA ILE A 487 -10.53 12.74 -12.29
C ILE A 487 -11.53 11.76 -11.67
N ILE A 488 -11.10 10.53 -11.41
CA ILE A 488 -11.88 9.50 -10.72
C ILE A 488 -11.17 9.16 -9.41
N THR A 489 -11.81 9.50 -8.30
CA THR A 489 -11.36 9.11 -6.96
C THR A 489 -12.22 7.95 -6.46
N GLY A 490 -11.61 6.89 -5.95
CA GLY A 490 -12.32 5.87 -5.16
C GLY A 490 -12.28 6.22 -3.68
N HIS A 491 -13.39 5.99 -2.98
CA HIS A 491 -13.41 5.96 -1.52
C HIS A 491 -14.20 4.71 -1.10
N ILE A 492 -13.66 3.97 -0.14
CA ILE A 492 -14.40 2.86 0.48
C ILE A 492 -15.46 3.46 1.41
N ILE A 493 -16.75 3.36 1.06
CA ILE A 493 -17.83 3.84 1.92
C ILE A 493 -17.98 2.90 3.11
N LYS A 494 -17.91 3.45 4.32
CA LYS A 494 -18.39 2.81 5.56
C LYS A 494 -19.83 3.30 5.80
N LYS A 495 -20.84 2.43 5.66
CA LYS A 495 -22.22 2.78 6.07
C LYS A 495 -22.36 2.61 7.58
N ALA A 496 -22.95 3.60 8.25
CA ALA A 496 -23.51 3.41 9.58
C ALA A 496 -24.76 2.51 9.48
N PRO A 497 -24.99 1.58 10.42
CA PRO A 497 -26.22 0.82 10.45
C PRO A 497 -27.41 1.78 10.59
N LYS A 498 -28.32 1.77 9.62
CA LYS A 498 -29.57 2.54 9.73
C LYS A 498 -30.52 1.81 10.69
N VAL A 499 -31.12 2.56 11.61
CA VAL A 499 -32.22 2.08 12.46
C VAL A 499 -33.47 1.94 11.60
N ALA A 500 -34.08 0.75 11.59
CA ALA A 500 -35.29 0.46 10.83
C ALA A 500 -36.51 1.24 11.37
N MET A 501 -37.39 1.68 10.47
CA MET A 501 -38.79 2.03 10.82
C MET A 501 -39.68 0.82 10.57
N GLU A 502 -40.75 0.72 11.35
CA GLU A 502 -41.68 -0.42 11.41
C GLU A 502 -42.28 -0.78 10.03
N GLY A 503 -42.17 -2.05 9.63
CA GLY A 503 -42.85 -2.60 8.45
C GLY A 503 -42.03 -2.77 7.16
N GLU A 504 -40.78 -2.30 7.11
CA GLU A 504 -39.91 -2.47 5.92
C GLU A 504 -38.91 -3.64 6.09
N SER A 505 -38.90 -4.58 5.14
CA SER A 505 -37.81 -5.55 4.97
C SER A 505 -36.63 -4.82 4.30
N PHE A 506 -35.57 -4.53 5.06
CA PHE A 506 -34.37 -3.91 4.53
C PHE A 506 -33.48 -4.96 3.86
N ILE A 507 -33.23 -4.80 2.56
CA ILE A 507 -32.09 -5.40 1.89
C ILE A 507 -30.83 -4.73 2.46
N ASN A 508 -30.20 -5.34 3.46
CA ASN A 508 -28.94 -4.86 4.00
C ASN A 508 -27.78 -5.34 3.11
N SER A 509 -27.76 -4.89 1.84
CA SER A 509 -26.63 -5.11 0.94
C SER A 509 -25.48 -4.22 1.40
N ASN A 510 -24.63 -4.75 2.26
CA ASN A 510 -23.51 -4.04 2.85
C ASN A 510 -22.23 -4.23 2.02
N ASN A 511 -22.36 -4.30 0.67
CA ASN A 511 -21.21 -4.42 -0.24
C ASN A 511 -20.11 -3.44 0.19
N LYS A 512 -18.83 -3.82 0.02
CA LYS A 512 -17.73 -2.83 -0.06
C LYS A 512 -18.08 -1.87 -1.20
N LEU A 513 -18.80 -0.82 -0.88
CA LEU A 513 -19.25 0.20 -1.82
C LEU A 513 -18.05 1.10 -2.05
N ILE A 514 -17.25 0.76 -3.06
CA ILE A 514 -16.26 1.68 -3.58
C ILE A 514 -17.05 2.75 -4.33
N LYS A 515 -17.10 3.95 -3.76
CA LYS A 515 -17.69 5.10 -4.44
C LYS A 515 -16.64 5.70 -5.35
N TYR A 516 -16.66 5.28 -6.60
CA TYR A 516 -16.00 6.05 -7.65
C TYR A 516 -16.76 7.35 -7.84
N THR A 517 -16.06 8.45 -7.61
CA THR A 517 -16.59 9.78 -7.84
C THR A 517 -15.79 10.40 -8.98
N ARG A 518 -16.45 10.63 -10.11
CA ARG A 518 -15.91 11.52 -11.15
C ARG A 518 -16.00 12.95 -10.64
N GLN A 519 -14.90 13.69 -10.75
CA GLN A 519 -14.75 15.05 -10.26
C GLN A 519 -14.17 15.92 -11.37
N THR A 520 -14.56 17.17 -11.38
CA THR A 520 -13.83 18.23 -12.10
C THR A 520 -12.55 18.59 -11.36
N LYS A 521 -11.61 19.28 -12.04
CA LYS A 521 -10.39 19.82 -11.43
C LYS A 521 -10.70 20.66 -10.19
N SER A 522 -11.63 21.62 -10.29
CA SER A 522 -11.99 22.52 -9.18
C SER A 522 -12.54 21.77 -7.97
N GLU A 523 -13.38 20.76 -8.19
CA GLU A 523 -13.92 19.93 -7.10
C GLU A 523 -12.83 19.12 -6.40
N TYR A 524 -11.91 18.53 -7.18
CA TYR A 524 -10.80 17.76 -6.66
C TYR A 524 -9.84 18.65 -5.85
N MET A 525 -9.44 19.80 -6.38
CA MET A 525 -8.54 20.74 -5.69
C MET A 525 -9.16 21.27 -4.40
N ARG A 526 -10.48 21.57 -4.40
CA ARG A 526 -11.18 21.97 -3.17
C ARG A 526 -11.13 20.89 -2.09
N LYS A 527 -11.34 19.62 -2.45
CA LYS A 527 -11.25 18.50 -1.50
C LYS A 527 -9.82 18.31 -0.99
N LEU A 528 -8.85 18.42 -1.89
CA LEU A 528 -7.45 18.27 -1.53
C LEU A 528 -6.98 19.39 -0.59
N LYS A 529 -7.42 20.63 -0.82
CA LYS A 529 -7.18 21.76 0.09
C LYS A 529 -7.66 21.48 1.51
N MET A 530 -8.88 20.96 1.66
CA MET A 530 -9.42 20.58 2.97
C MET A 530 -8.57 19.48 3.63
N CYS A 531 -8.15 18.46 2.86
CA CYS A 531 -7.28 17.40 3.35
C CYS A 531 -5.92 17.93 3.81
N PHE A 532 -5.32 18.85 3.06
CA PHE A 532 -4.04 19.48 3.39
C PHE A 532 -4.13 20.30 4.68
N GLN A 533 -5.25 20.98 4.91
CA GLN A 533 -5.50 21.74 6.12
C GLN A 533 -5.74 20.85 7.35
N SER A 534 -6.41 19.71 7.19
CA SER A 534 -6.81 18.83 8.31
C SER A 534 -5.71 17.88 8.81
N ASN A 535 -4.67 17.62 8.01
CA ASN A 535 -3.62 16.66 8.36
C ASN A 535 -2.31 17.37 8.71
N GLN A 536 -1.61 16.92 9.75
CA GLN A 536 -0.28 17.45 10.09
C GLN A 536 0.74 17.12 9.00
N PHE A 537 0.69 15.90 8.46
CA PHE A 537 1.57 15.42 7.38
C PHE A 537 0.77 14.58 6.39
N ILE A 538 1.28 14.49 5.16
CA ILE A 538 0.79 13.58 4.13
C ILE A 538 2.01 12.99 3.44
N ASN A 539 2.23 11.69 3.61
CA ASN A 539 3.33 10.99 2.97
C ASN A 539 2.78 10.00 1.95
N ILE A 540 3.24 10.12 0.72
CA ILE A 540 2.91 9.18 -0.34
C ILE A 540 4.16 8.41 -0.72
N ARG A 541 4.04 7.08 -0.73
CA ARG A 541 5.09 6.18 -1.21
C ARG A 541 4.66 5.54 -2.51
N PHE A 542 5.56 5.59 -3.48
CA PHE A 542 5.38 4.90 -4.75
C PHE A 542 6.03 3.53 -4.71
N ALA A 543 5.31 2.55 -5.24
CA ALA A 543 5.74 1.20 -5.52
C ALA A 543 5.26 0.87 -6.94
N ASP A 544 5.86 -0.13 -7.59
CA ASP A 544 5.33 -0.65 -8.87
C ASP A 544 5.03 0.45 -9.90
N ASN A 545 6.05 1.22 -10.28
CA ASN A 545 5.91 2.25 -11.31
C ASN A 545 6.00 1.62 -12.70
N ASP A 546 4.92 1.69 -13.45
CA ASP A 546 4.84 1.21 -14.83
C ASP A 546 4.49 2.37 -15.74
N VAL A 547 5.39 2.68 -16.67
CA VAL A 547 5.24 3.77 -17.64
C VAL A 547 5.08 3.18 -19.04
N VAL A 548 4.11 3.67 -19.79
CA VAL A 548 3.84 3.31 -21.18
C VAL A 548 3.58 4.58 -22.00
N LYS A 549 4.14 4.66 -23.20
CA LYS A 549 3.90 5.77 -24.14
C LYS A 549 2.58 5.52 -24.88
N MET A 550 1.73 6.53 -24.95
CA MET A 550 0.37 6.45 -25.47
C MET A 550 0.36 6.92 -26.93
N GLY A 551 0.33 5.99 -27.88
CA GLY A 551 0.24 6.28 -29.32
C GLY A 551 1.55 6.62 -30.03
N ALA A 552 1.45 6.89 -31.34
CA ALA A 552 2.57 7.23 -32.21
C ALA A 552 2.63 8.76 -32.44
N GLY A 553 3.76 9.37 -32.07
CA GLY A 553 3.99 10.81 -32.16
C GLY A 553 3.44 11.59 -30.96
N GLY A 554 4.27 12.45 -30.38
CA GLY A 554 3.98 13.20 -29.14
C GLY A 554 4.53 12.54 -27.88
N GLU A 555 4.49 13.27 -26.77
CA GLU A 555 5.04 12.86 -25.46
C GLU A 555 3.92 12.67 -24.43
N THR A 556 2.90 11.87 -24.78
CA THR A 556 1.83 11.46 -23.85
C THR A 556 2.09 10.08 -23.27
N TYR A 557 1.95 9.93 -21.96
CA TYR A 557 2.31 8.73 -21.22
C TYR A 557 1.23 8.30 -20.23
N GLY A 558 0.99 6.99 -20.16
CA GLY A 558 0.24 6.34 -19.10
C GLY A 558 1.20 5.86 -18.01
N ILE A 559 0.94 6.26 -16.77
CA ILE A 559 1.75 5.94 -15.60
C ILE A 559 0.86 5.25 -14.58
N GLN A 560 1.12 3.98 -14.30
CA GLN A 560 0.47 3.23 -13.21
C GLN A 560 1.43 3.11 -12.03
N ILE A 561 0.93 3.39 -10.82
CA ILE A 561 1.72 3.42 -9.59
C ILE A 561 0.93 2.73 -8.50
N LYS A 562 1.51 1.75 -7.80
CA LYS A 562 0.99 1.33 -6.50
C LYS A 562 1.34 2.43 -5.49
N GLN A 563 0.31 3.08 -4.99
CA GLN A 563 0.43 4.22 -4.11
C GLN A 563 0.00 3.82 -2.70
N ASP A 564 0.95 3.90 -1.76
CA ASP A 564 0.62 3.89 -0.35
C ASP A 564 0.48 5.33 0.14
N TYR A 565 -0.69 5.67 0.67
CA TYR A 565 -1.01 6.98 1.22
C TYR A 565 -1.04 6.89 2.74
N TYR A 566 -0.30 7.77 3.41
CA TYR A 566 -0.33 7.91 4.85
C TYR A 566 -0.54 9.37 5.23
N SER A 567 -1.43 9.61 6.18
CA SER A 567 -1.66 10.92 6.78
C SER A 567 -1.86 10.75 8.29
N THR A 568 -2.08 11.86 8.99
CA THR A 568 -2.23 11.85 10.46
C THR A 568 -3.32 10.89 10.94
N ASN A 569 -4.45 10.81 10.22
CA ASN A 569 -5.63 10.04 10.66
C ASN A 569 -6.12 9.02 9.62
N TYR A 570 -5.42 8.85 8.50
CA TYR A 570 -5.87 8.01 7.39
C TYR A 570 -4.68 7.36 6.69
N GLY A 571 -4.80 6.07 6.42
CA GLY A 571 -3.90 5.31 5.57
C GLY A 571 -4.71 4.53 4.55
N ASP A 572 -4.18 4.41 3.33
CA ASP A 572 -4.80 3.63 2.26
C ASP A 572 -3.74 3.15 1.27
N HIS A 573 -4.04 2.10 0.53
CA HIS A 573 -3.22 1.62 -0.58
C HIS A 573 -4.10 1.41 -1.80
N GLY A 574 -3.55 1.64 -2.98
CA GLY A 574 -4.23 1.31 -4.21
C GLY A 574 -3.38 1.62 -5.43
N TYR A 575 -3.96 1.40 -6.60
CA TYR A 575 -3.31 1.66 -7.88
C TYR A 575 -3.81 3.00 -8.42
N LEU A 576 -2.88 3.97 -8.46
CA LEU A 576 -3.06 5.24 -9.15
C LEU A 576 -2.70 5.04 -10.62
N PHE A 577 -3.55 5.55 -11.51
CA PHE A 577 -3.21 5.73 -12.91
C PHE A 577 -3.26 7.22 -13.26
N LEU A 578 -2.22 7.69 -13.93
CA LEU A 578 -2.11 9.03 -14.50
C LEU A 578 -1.89 8.91 -16.00
N MET A 579 -2.68 9.63 -16.80
CA MET A 579 -2.36 9.92 -18.20
C MET A 579 -1.87 11.36 -18.26
N VAL A 580 -0.61 11.54 -18.63
CA VAL A 580 0.09 12.82 -18.58
C VAL A 580 0.63 13.18 -19.95
N ASP A 581 0.37 14.41 -20.35
CA ASP A 581 0.91 15.03 -21.55
C ASP A 581 2.17 15.84 -21.19
N PHE A 582 3.30 15.46 -21.78
CA PHE A 582 4.61 16.09 -21.62
C PHE A 582 5.09 16.79 -22.92
N ASN A 583 4.19 17.09 -23.87
CA ASN A 583 4.57 17.83 -25.09
C ASN A 583 5.11 19.23 -24.77
N ASP A 584 4.68 19.83 -23.65
CA ASP A 584 5.34 20.95 -22.99
C ASP A 584 5.96 20.47 -21.67
N PRO A 585 7.27 20.15 -21.65
CA PRO A 585 7.96 19.63 -20.47
C PRO A 585 7.95 20.57 -19.27
N ASP A 586 7.87 21.89 -19.51
CA ASP A 586 7.85 22.88 -18.45
C ASP A 586 6.46 23.01 -17.82
N ASN A 587 5.40 22.61 -18.54
CA ASN A 587 4.01 22.63 -18.12
C ASN A 587 3.32 21.27 -18.35
N PRO A 588 3.72 20.21 -17.64
CA PRO A 588 3.11 18.89 -17.79
C PRO A 588 1.63 18.91 -17.41
N SER A 589 0.80 18.19 -18.16
CA SER A 589 -0.65 18.25 -18.02
C SER A 589 -1.28 16.86 -17.84
N ILE A 590 -1.79 16.59 -16.65
CA ILE A 590 -2.56 15.40 -16.30
C ILE A 590 -3.93 15.50 -16.95
N LYS A 591 -4.19 14.62 -17.93
CA LYS A 591 -5.46 14.52 -18.65
C LYS A 591 -6.44 13.54 -17.96
N VAL A 592 -5.92 12.47 -17.37
CA VAL A 592 -6.71 11.46 -16.65
C VAL A 592 -6.01 11.11 -15.35
N ARG A 593 -6.77 11.05 -14.26
CA ARG A 593 -6.31 10.51 -12.98
C ARG A 593 -7.35 9.57 -12.43
N THR A 594 -7.03 8.29 -12.29
CA THR A 594 -7.92 7.30 -11.67
C THR A 594 -7.23 6.62 -10.50
N TRP A 595 -8.02 6.19 -9.53
CA TRP A 595 -7.54 5.39 -8.40
C TRP A 595 -8.50 4.23 -8.19
N GLN A 596 -7.95 3.05 -7.92
CA GLN A 596 -8.68 1.83 -7.60
C GLN A 596 -7.94 1.05 -6.50
N PRO A 597 -8.64 0.32 -5.63
CA PRO A 597 -8.01 -0.41 -4.53
C PRO A 597 -7.19 -1.61 -5.04
N ASP A 598 -7.72 -2.36 -6.00
CA ASP A 598 -7.13 -3.60 -6.50
C ASP A 598 -6.62 -3.45 -7.94
N ARG A 599 -5.75 -4.38 -8.36
CA ARG A 599 -5.37 -4.47 -9.79
C ARG A 599 -6.59 -4.82 -10.62
N ASN A 600 -6.69 -4.22 -11.80
CA ASN A 600 -7.83 -4.50 -12.67
C ASN A 600 -7.51 -5.72 -13.55
N PRO A 601 -8.22 -6.85 -13.39
CA PRO A 601 -7.97 -8.08 -14.16
C PRO A 601 -8.15 -7.91 -15.68
N ASN A 602 -8.88 -6.88 -16.11
CA ASN A 602 -9.14 -6.59 -17.51
C ASN A 602 -8.02 -5.76 -18.16
N ILE A 603 -7.04 -5.31 -17.38
CA ILE A 603 -5.86 -4.61 -17.87
C ILE A 603 -4.77 -5.65 -18.15
N ASN A 604 -4.35 -5.80 -19.41
CA ASN A 604 -3.37 -6.79 -19.90
C ASN A 604 -3.79 -8.26 -19.66
N SER A 605 -4.95 -8.65 -20.18
CA SER A 605 -5.52 -10.01 -20.06
C SER A 605 -4.71 -11.13 -20.73
N ASN A 606 -3.62 -10.79 -21.43
CA ASN A 606 -2.80 -11.74 -22.19
C ASN A 606 -1.76 -12.48 -21.33
N LEU A 607 -1.51 -12.01 -20.11
CA LEU A 607 -0.65 -12.72 -19.15
C LEU A 607 -1.46 -13.75 -18.35
N PRO A 608 -0.90 -14.95 -18.05
CA PRO A 608 -1.57 -15.90 -17.18
C PRO A 608 -1.72 -15.31 -15.79
N ARG A 609 -2.82 -15.62 -15.08
CA ARG A 609 -3.08 -15.11 -13.71
C ARG A 609 -1.96 -15.39 -12.71
N SER A 610 -1.16 -16.41 -12.95
CA SER A 610 0.01 -16.74 -12.12
C SER A 610 1.19 -15.80 -12.32
N ASN A 611 1.19 -14.96 -13.35
CA ASN A 611 2.26 -14.01 -13.64
C ASN A 611 2.21 -12.82 -12.66
N ARG A 612 3.37 -12.40 -12.15
CA ARG A 612 3.51 -11.24 -11.25
C ARG A 612 3.08 -9.91 -11.87
N ASP A 613 3.10 -9.79 -13.19
CA ASP A 613 2.72 -8.58 -13.94
C ASP A 613 1.26 -8.60 -14.41
N TRP A 614 0.46 -9.57 -13.97
CA TRP A 614 -0.97 -9.63 -14.28
C TRP A 614 -1.73 -8.42 -13.68
N GLY A 615 -2.65 -7.85 -14.47
CA GLY A 615 -3.48 -6.70 -14.07
C GLY A 615 -2.80 -5.32 -14.15
N ILE A 616 -1.67 -5.22 -14.85
CA ILE A 616 -0.87 -4.00 -15.02
C ILE A 616 -0.98 -3.47 -16.45
N ILE A 617 -1.00 -2.15 -16.61
CA ILE A 617 -1.00 -1.47 -17.90
C ILE A 617 0.19 -1.93 -18.77
N GLY A 618 -0.12 -2.40 -19.98
CA GLY A 618 0.84 -2.78 -21.01
C GLY A 618 0.59 -2.07 -22.34
N PRO A 619 1.49 -2.21 -23.32
CA PRO A 619 1.47 -1.48 -24.59
C PRO A 619 0.24 -1.70 -25.48
N GLY A 620 -0.59 -2.72 -25.20
CA GLY A 620 -1.80 -3.04 -25.97
C GLY A 620 -3.12 -2.72 -25.27
N ASN A 621 -3.09 -2.00 -24.15
CA ASN A 621 -4.29 -1.70 -23.36
C ASN A 621 -5.01 -0.42 -23.78
N PHE A 622 -4.54 0.26 -24.83
CA PHE A 622 -5.03 1.56 -25.27
C PHE A 622 -5.03 1.68 -26.78
#